data_AF-A0A6S7KQF1-F1
#
_entry.id   AF-A0A6S7KQF1-F1
#
_cell.length_a   1.000
_cell.length_b   1.000
_cell.length_c   1.000
_cell.angle_alpha   90.00
_cell.angle_beta   90.00
_cell.angle_gamma   90.00
#
_symmetry.space_group_name_H-M   'P 1'
#
loop_
_entity.id
_entity.type
_entity.pdbx_description
1 polymer ?
#
loop_
_entity_poly.entity_id
_entity_poly.type
_entity_poly.pdbx_seq_one_letter_code
_entity_poly.pdbx_strand_id
1 'polypeptide(L)'
;MEIASISSQGISYFESYWNYFDWVTYFGILTVILTRILSVAIDNNTANELHPKIMSIALIFIWLRLMKVFRAFEALGPFIVMIGHLLKDTLIFGFLYVMFYIPFVCAFWINFGGDVNAEKMKQAGQDSEGWRTFNNLMYSVWEITVVGNYPWDSLLVIDRIMAQILCGTYLAVSAIVCLNLFIALMSDTFQRVYDNANANAVMQKASTILSLETDMSGRRRDMFMNHIHTSCAPE
;
A
#
# COMPACT_ATOMS: atom_id res chain seq x y z
N MET A 1 14.59 -0.53 -24.13
CA MET A 1 13.39 -1.40 -24.11
C MET A 1 12.13 -0.58 -23.86
N GLU A 2 12.04 0.27 -22.83
CA GLU A 2 10.81 1.06 -22.59
C GLU A 2 10.51 2.14 -23.64
N ILE A 3 11.54 2.80 -24.19
CA ILE A 3 11.33 3.77 -25.28
C ILE A 3 10.76 3.05 -26.54
N ALA A 4 11.10 1.76 -26.71
CA ALA A 4 10.57 0.94 -27.79
C ALA A 4 9.13 0.46 -27.50
N SER A 5 8.77 0.15 -26.25
CA SER A 5 7.38 -0.20 -25.88
C SER A 5 6.44 1.00 -26.00
N ILE A 6 6.90 2.21 -25.63
CA ILE A 6 6.15 3.48 -25.82
C ILE A 6 5.91 3.73 -27.31
N SER A 7 6.92 3.50 -28.16
CA SER A 7 6.79 3.60 -29.61
C SER A 7 5.79 2.60 -30.21
N SER A 8 5.63 1.41 -29.63
CA SER A 8 4.72 0.38 -30.16
C SER A 8 3.30 0.45 -29.62
N GLN A 9 3.10 0.89 -28.38
CA GLN A 9 1.80 0.87 -27.69
C GLN A 9 1.12 2.25 -27.64
N GLY A 10 1.84 3.34 -27.94
CA GLY A 10 1.29 4.69 -28.00
C GLY A 10 0.63 5.12 -26.69
N ILE A 11 -0.61 5.62 -26.76
CA ILE A 11 -1.36 6.16 -25.62
C ILE A 11 -1.81 5.06 -24.63
N SER A 12 -2.06 3.84 -25.11
CA SER A 12 -2.50 2.70 -24.28
C SER A 12 -1.42 2.26 -23.27
N TYR A 13 -0.15 2.61 -23.52
CA TYR A 13 0.93 2.40 -22.57
C TYR A 13 0.69 3.11 -21.22
N PHE A 14 0.04 4.27 -21.22
CA PHE A 14 -0.21 5.06 -20.02
C PHE A 14 -1.46 4.63 -19.22
N GLU A 15 -2.30 3.73 -19.75
CA GLU A 15 -3.45 3.19 -19.01
C GLU A 15 -3.04 2.13 -17.97
N SER A 16 -1.84 1.57 -18.10
CA SER A 16 -1.35 0.53 -17.18
C SER A 16 -0.65 1.14 -15.96
N TYR A 17 -1.26 0.99 -14.77
CA TYR A 17 -0.68 1.43 -13.49
C TYR A 17 0.78 0.95 -13.26
N TRP A 18 1.13 -0.22 -13.80
CA TRP A 18 2.47 -0.78 -13.68
C TRP A 18 3.53 0.01 -14.44
N ASN A 19 3.17 0.63 -15.56
CA ASN A 19 4.11 1.43 -16.32
C ASN A 19 4.44 2.74 -15.59
N TYR A 20 3.45 3.34 -14.92
CA TYR A 20 3.70 4.47 -14.02
C TYR A 20 4.63 4.07 -12.86
N PHE A 21 4.41 2.90 -12.25
CA PHE A 21 5.27 2.37 -11.20
C PHE A 21 6.72 2.13 -11.67
N ASP A 22 6.91 1.64 -12.89
CA ASP A 22 8.25 1.49 -13.48
C ASP A 22 8.93 2.85 -13.69
N TRP A 23 8.21 3.86 -14.16
CA TRP A 23 8.74 5.23 -14.29
C TRP A 23 9.20 5.82 -12.96
N VAL A 24 8.42 5.65 -11.89
CA VAL A 24 8.80 6.06 -10.54
C VAL A 24 10.09 5.35 -10.10
N THR A 25 10.20 4.05 -10.39
CA THR A 25 11.40 3.27 -10.05
C THR A 25 12.62 3.73 -10.84
N TYR A 26 12.50 3.98 -12.14
CA TYR A 26 13.60 4.49 -12.96
C TYR A 26 14.05 5.88 -12.52
N PHE A 27 13.11 6.77 -12.20
CA PHE A 27 13.43 8.07 -11.64
C PHE A 27 14.15 7.95 -10.28
N GLY A 28 13.72 7.02 -9.44
CA GLY A 28 14.40 6.70 -8.17
C GLY A 28 15.85 6.24 -8.39
N ILE A 29 16.08 5.31 -9.33
CA ILE A 29 17.44 4.84 -9.68
C ILE A 29 18.30 5.99 -10.22
N LEU A 30 17.76 6.84 -11.09
CA LEU A 30 18.46 8.02 -11.60
C LEU A 30 18.87 8.94 -10.46
N THR A 31 17.98 9.20 -9.50
CA THR A 31 18.25 10.04 -8.33
C THR A 31 19.34 9.43 -7.44
N VAL A 32 19.37 8.10 -7.27
CA VAL A 32 20.44 7.42 -6.53
C VAL A 32 21.80 7.58 -7.23
N ILE A 33 21.84 7.44 -8.55
CA ILE A 33 23.07 7.63 -9.34
C ILE A 33 23.54 9.09 -9.23
N LEU A 34 22.64 10.06 -9.38
CA LEU A 34 22.96 11.48 -9.28
C LEU A 34 23.51 11.84 -7.89
N THR A 35 22.82 11.40 -6.83
CA THR A 35 23.28 11.65 -5.45
C THR A 35 24.62 10.99 -5.16
N ARG A 36 24.90 9.81 -5.73
CA ARG A 36 26.20 9.16 -5.61
C ARG A 36 27.31 9.91 -6.33
N ILE A 37 27.04 10.43 -7.53
CA ILE A 37 28.01 11.25 -8.27
C ILE A 37 28.30 12.55 -7.52
N LEU A 38 27.28 13.25 -7.02
CA LEU A 38 27.45 14.48 -6.25
C LEU A 38 28.21 14.24 -4.92
N SER A 39 27.97 13.10 -4.29
CA SER A 39 28.65 12.66 -3.07
C SER A 39 30.15 12.39 -3.31
N VAL A 40 30.50 11.66 -4.37
CA VAL A 40 31.88 11.21 -4.60
C VAL A 40 32.73 12.20 -5.42
N ALA A 41 32.15 12.87 -6.42
CA ALA A 41 32.89 13.71 -7.36
C ALA A 41 33.04 15.16 -6.90
N ILE A 42 32.06 15.67 -6.12
CA ILE A 42 32.01 17.09 -5.69
C ILE A 42 32.24 17.20 -4.17
N ASP A 43 32.34 16.07 -3.46
CA ASP A 43 32.51 15.97 -2.00
C ASP A 43 31.54 16.87 -1.22
N ASN A 44 30.29 16.88 -1.66
CA ASN A 44 29.27 17.73 -1.08
C ASN A 44 28.67 17.06 0.18
N ASN A 45 28.90 17.66 1.35
CA ASN A 45 28.40 17.17 2.63
C ASN A 45 26.87 16.93 2.65
N THR A 46 26.10 17.78 1.97
CA THR A 46 24.63 17.61 1.89
C THR A 46 24.23 16.36 1.08
N ALA A 47 24.98 16.05 0.01
CA ALA A 47 24.74 14.84 -0.79
C ALA A 47 25.11 13.57 -0.02
N ASN A 48 26.16 13.62 0.80
CA ASN A 48 26.59 12.51 1.65
C ASN A 48 25.51 12.13 2.69
N GLU A 49 24.82 13.10 3.29
CA GLU A 49 23.73 12.84 4.24
C GLU A 49 22.44 12.36 3.58
N LEU A 50 22.11 12.87 2.40
CA LEU A 50 20.86 12.53 1.69
C LEU A 50 20.95 11.20 0.95
N HIS A 51 22.12 10.81 0.46
CA HIS A 51 22.32 9.59 -0.32
C HIS A 51 21.79 8.32 0.37
N PRO A 52 22.14 7.99 1.63
CA PRO A 52 21.63 6.78 2.28
C PRO A 52 20.10 6.80 2.46
N LYS A 53 19.50 7.98 2.72
CA LYS A 53 18.04 8.13 2.85
C LYS A 53 17.33 7.84 1.53
N ILE A 54 17.82 8.45 0.44
CA ILE A 54 17.27 8.27 -0.91
C ILE A 54 17.49 6.83 -1.40
N MET A 55 18.67 6.27 -1.17
CA MET A 55 18.99 4.89 -1.53
C MET A 55 18.07 3.89 -0.82
N SER A 56 17.80 4.10 0.47
CA SER A 56 16.89 3.24 1.24
C SER A 56 15.48 3.23 0.66
N ILE A 57 14.95 4.41 0.30
CA ILE A 57 13.63 4.53 -0.32
C ILE A 57 13.61 3.89 -1.71
N ALA A 58 14.61 4.18 -2.55
CA ALA A 58 14.71 3.62 -3.89
C ALA A 58 14.82 2.08 -3.88
N LEU A 59 15.55 1.51 -2.91
CA LEU A 59 15.67 0.07 -2.74
C LEU A 59 14.31 -0.58 -2.50
N ILE A 60 13.45 0.02 -1.68
CA ILE A 60 12.08 -0.47 -1.45
C ILE A 60 11.28 -0.50 -2.75
N PHE A 61 11.34 0.57 -3.57
CA PHE A 61 10.66 0.60 -4.87
C PHE A 61 11.20 -0.47 -5.84
N ILE A 62 12.51 -0.69 -5.87
CA ILE A 62 13.13 -1.74 -6.69
C ILE A 62 12.65 -3.13 -6.25
N TRP A 63 12.54 -3.39 -4.95
CA TRP A 63 11.98 -4.64 -4.43
C TRP A 63 10.50 -4.80 -4.76
N LEU A 64 9.69 -3.76 -4.59
CA LEU A 64 8.27 -3.76 -4.97
C LEU A 64 8.08 -4.00 -6.47
N ARG A 65 9.02 -3.56 -7.32
CA ARG A 65 9.01 -3.84 -8.76
C ARG A 65 9.09 -5.32 -9.09
N LEU A 66 9.68 -6.15 -8.23
CA LEU A 66 9.73 -7.60 -8.42
C LEU A 66 8.33 -8.22 -8.48
N MET A 67 7.31 -7.59 -7.88
CA MET A 67 5.91 -8.04 -8.02
C MET A 67 5.48 -8.11 -9.49
N LYS A 68 5.97 -7.23 -10.37
CA LYS A 68 5.66 -7.28 -11.81
C LYS A 68 6.17 -8.59 -12.45
N VAL A 69 7.33 -9.08 -12.02
CA VAL A 69 7.91 -10.35 -12.48
C VAL A 69 7.09 -11.53 -11.95
N PHE A 70 6.68 -11.48 -10.68
CA PHE A 70 5.89 -12.55 -10.07
C PHE A 70 4.48 -12.68 -10.65
N ARG A 71 3.98 -11.66 -11.34
CA ARG A 71 2.67 -11.68 -11.99
C ARG A 71 2.53 -12.80 -13.04
N ALA A 72 3.64 -13.25 -13.63
CA ALA A 72 3.65 -14.31 -14.64
C ALA A 72 3.37 -15.71 -14.05
N PHE A 73 3.49 -15.90 -12.74
CA PHE A 73 3.22 -17.19 -12.10
C PHE A 73 1.72 -17.37 -11.85
N GLU A 74 1.16 -18.53 -12.23
CA GLU A 74 -0.28 -18.83 -12.11
C GLU A 74 -0.77 -18.72 -10.65
N ALA A 75 0.04 -19.11 -9.67
CA ALA A 75 -0.31 -19.05 -8.26
C ALA A 75 -0.29 -17.63 -7.67
N LEU A 76 0.63 -16.76 -8.09
CA LEU A 76 0.84 -15.43 -7.49
C LEU A 76 0.22 -14.28 -8.29
N GLY A 77 0.02 -14.48 -9.61
CA GLY A 77 -0.53 -13.48 -10.52
C GLY A 77 -1.86 -12.88 -10.06
N PRO A 78 -2.88 -13.68 -9.70
CA PRO A 78 -4.16 -13.18 -9.21
C PRO A 78 -4.02 -12.32 -7.95
N PHE A 79 -3.17 -12.71 -6.99
CA PHE A 79 -2.95 -11.94 -5.76
C PHE A 79 -2.29 -10.58 -6.03
N ILE A 80 -1.33 -10.52 -6.94
CA ILE A 80 -0.64 -9.27 -7.31
C ILE A 80 -1.61 -8.28 -7.97
N VAL A 81 -2.51 -8.77 -8.84
CA VAL A 81 -3.56 -7.93 -9.44
C VAL A 81 -4.56 -7.45 -8.38
N MET A 82 -4.87 -8.31 -7.41
CA MET A 82 -5.78 -7.97 -6.33
C MET A 82 -5.24 -6.89 -5.40
N ILE A 83 -3.96 -6.95 -5.03
CA ILE A 83 -3.30 -5.91 -4.21
C ILE A 83 -3.49 -4.51 -4.84
N GLY A 84 -3.42 -4.39 -6.16
CA GLY A 84 -3.66 -3.12 -6.84
C GLY A 84 -5.07 -2.53 -6.62
N HIS A 85 -6.09 -3.39 -6.62
CA HIS A 85 -7.47 -2.96 -6.34
C HIS A 85 -7.66 -2.60 -4.86
N LEU A 86 -7.11 -3.42 -3.97
CA LEU A 86 -7.15 -3.18 -2.53
C LEU A 86 -6.44 -1.88 -2.13
N LEU A 87 -5.32 -1.53 -2.78
CA LEU A 87 -4.62 -0.26 -2.57
C LEU A 87 -5.48 0.94 -2.97
N LYS A 88 -6.21 0.87 -4.09
CA LYS A 88 -7.13 1.92 -4.51
C LYS A 88 -8.23 2.16 -3.47
N ASP A 89 -8.84 1.09 -2.99
CA ASP A 89 -9.90 1.16 -2.00
C ASP A 89 -9.37 1.65 -0.64
N THR A 90 -8.13 1.27 -0.30
CA THR A 90 -7.41 1.80 0.87
C THR A 90 -7.17 3.31 0.80
N LEU A 91 -6.86 3.86 -0.38
CA LEU A 91 -6.68 5.31 -0.53
C LEU A 91 -7.99 6.09 -0.31
N ILE A 92 -9.12 5.54 -0.79
CA ILE A 92 -10.45 6.13 -0.56
C ILE A 92 -10.81 6.08 0.93
N PHE A 93 -10.56 4.94 1.58
CA PHE A 93 -10.74 4.82 3.03
C PHE A 93 -9.79 5.75 3.82
N GLY A 94 -8.56 5.92 3.33
CA GLY A 94 -7.57 6.83 3.91
C GLY A 94 -8.08 8.27 4.00
N PHE A 95 -8.85 8.73 3.01
CA PHE A 95 -9.51 10.04 3.09
C PHE A 95 -10.50 10.13 4.26
N LEU A 96 -11.33 9.11 4.46
CA LEU A 96 -12.25 9.02 5.60
C LEU A 96 -11.49 9.01 6.93
N TYR A 97 -10.42 8.23 7.03
CA TYR A 97 -9.57 8.18 8.22
C TYR A 97 -8.94 9.55 8.53
N VAL A 98 -8.41 10.25 7.51
CA VAL A 98 -7.80 11.57 7.67
C VAL A 98 -8.80 12.61 8.19
N MET A 99 -10.09 12.53 7.77
CA MET A 99 -11.14 13.43 8.27
C MET A 99 -11.39 13.29 9.78
N PHE A 100 -11.27 12.10 10.35
CA PHE A 100 -11.31 11.92 11.81
C PHE A 100 -9.98 12.28 12.45
N TYR A 101 -8.87 11.89 11.82
CA TYR A 101 -7.54 12.05 12.38
C TYR A 101 -7.12 13.52 12.61
N ILE A 102 -7.30 14.41 11.62
CA ILE A 102 -6.83 15.81 11.71
C ILE A 102 -7.46 16.54 12.91
N PRO A 103 -8.80 16.51 13.12
CA PRO A 103 -9.41 17.14 14.30
C PRO A 103 -8.85 16.63 15.62
N PHE A 104 -8.58 15.33 15.75
CA PHE A 104 -7.99 14.76 16.95
C PHE A 104 -6.54 15.23 17.15
N VAL A 105 -5.71 15.23 16.11
CA VAL A 105 -4.33 15.78 16.18
C VAL A 105 -4.35 17.24 16.65
N CYS A 106 -5.25 18.06 16.10
CA CYS A 106 -5.42 19.44 16.55
C CYS A 106 -5.86 19.52 18.02
N ALA A 107 -6.79 18.67 18.47
CA ALA A 107 -7.23 18.63 19.86
C ALA A 107 -6.10 18.21 20.81
N PHE A 108 -5.29 17.21 20.43
CA PHE A 108 -4.09 16.83 21.20
C PHE A 108 -3.06 17.96 21.24
N TRP A 109 -2.84 18.67 20.13
CA TRP A 109 -1.93 19.81 20.09
C TRP A 109 -2.36 20.95 21.01
N ILE A 110 -3.65 21.28 21.03
CA ILE A 110 -4.19 22.35 21.89
C ILE A 110 -4.02 22.02 23.39
N ASN A 111 -4.21 20.76 23.79
CA ASN A 111 -4.22 20.39 25.20
C ASN A 111 -2.83 19.97 25.73
N PHE A 112 -2.05 19.26 24.93
CA PHE A 112 -0.82 18.60 25.37
C PHE A 112 0.43 19.03 24.60
N GLY A 113 0.26 19.73 23.48
CA GLY A 113 1.37 20.19 22.65
C GLY A 113 2.14 21.38 23.24
N GLY A 114 3.34 21.60 22.72
CA GLY A 114 4.16 22.78 22.97
C GLY A 114 5.23 22.62 24.06
N ASP A 115 6.21 23.52 24.04
CA ASP A 115 7.40 23.45 24.91
C ASP A 115 7.04 23.52 26.40
N VAL A 116 6.05 24.34 26.78
CA VAL A 116 5.60 24.51 28.18
C VAL A 116 5.10 23.19 28.78
N ASN A 117 4.35 22.43 27.99
CA ASN A 117 3.79 21.15 28.40
C ASN A 117 4.84 20.04 28.39
N ALA A 118 5.74 20.05 27.38
CA ALA A 118 6.88 19.15 27.31
C ALA A 118 7.82 19.30 28.52
N GLU A 119 8.07 20.53 28.98
CA GLU A 119 8.89 20.78 30.18
C GLU A 119 8.25 20.22 31.45
N LYS A 120 6.92 20.34 31.61
CA LYS A 120 6.19 19.74 32.75
C LYS A 120 6.28 18.22 32.75
N MET A 121 6.16 17.58 31.58
CA MET A 121 6.32 16.13 31.44
C MET A 121 7.74 15.70 31.85
N LYS A 122 8.77 16.44 31.38
CA LYS A 122 10.17 16.16 31.71
C LYS A 122 10.46 16.33 33.21
N GLN A 123 9.88 17.34 33.86
CA GLN A 123 10.00 17.53 35.31
C GLN A 123 9.39 16.38 36.12
N ALA A 124 8.34 15.75 35.60
CA ALA A 124 7.73 14.55 36.17
C ALA A 124 8.48 13.25 35.82
N GLY A 125 9.63 13.34 35.13
CA GLY A 125 10.43 12.18 34.72
C GLY A 125 9.83 11.37 33.58
N GLN A 126 8.90 11.95 32.81
CA GLN A 126 8.21 11.30 31.69
C GLN A 126 8.78 11.73 30.34
N ASP A 127 8.53 10.92 29.30
CA ASP A 127 8.99 11.22 27.95
C ASP A 127 8.18 12.39 27.33
N SER A 128 8.91 13.40 26.88
CA SER A 128 8.37 14.65 26.34
C SER A 128 8.61 14.82 24.84
N GLU A 129 9.44 13.96 24.22
CA GLU A 129 9.90 14.18 22.84
C GLU A 129 8.77 14.03 21.81
N GLY A 130 7.83 13.13 22.08
CA GLY A 130 6.63 12.92 21.26
C GLY A 130 5.71 14.14 21.20
N TRP A 131 5.60 14.93 22.27
CA TRP A 131 4.55 15.96 22.40
C TRP A 131 5.05 17.39 22.12
N ARG A 132 6.37 17.56 22.02
CA ARG A 132 7.00 18.89 21.91
C ARG A 132 6.71 19.60 20.58
N THR A 133 6.88 18.90 19.47
CA THR A 133 6.73 19.45 18.11
C THR A 133 5.50 18.87 17.44
N PHE A 134 4.81 19.66 16.62
CA PHE A 134 3.58 19.24 15.94
C PHE A 134 3.77 17.95 15.12
N ASN A 135 4.90 17.82 14.42
CA ASN A 135 5.22 16.62 13.64
C ASN A 135 5.38 15.36 14.52
N ASN A 136 6.05 15.50 15.67
CA ASN A 136 6.23 14.38 16.60
C ASN A 136 4.89 14.00 17.23
N LEU A 137 4.06 15.00 17.58
CA LEU A 137 2.76 14.76 18.18
C LEU A 137 1.83 14.06 17.19
N MET A 138 1.84 14.50 15.94
CA MET A 138 1.11 13.84 14.85
C MET A 138 1.53 12.36 14.76
N TYR A 139 2.83 12.07 14.77
CA TYR A 139 3.32 10.69 14.78
C TYR A 139 2.88 9.91 16.03
N SER A 140 2.95 10.48 17.24
CA SER A 140 2.48 9.85 18.47
C SER A 140 0.97 9.58 18.46
N VAL A 141 0.15 10.49 17.92
CA VAL A 141 -1.30 10.27 17.77
C VAL A 141 -1.57 9.16 16.76
N TRP A 142 -0.81 9.09 15.67
CA TRP A 142 -0.90 7.97 14.73
C TRP A 142 -0.57 6.62 15.38
N GLU A 143 0.46 6.56 16.24
CA GLU A 143 0.79 5.36 17.01
C GLU A 143 -0.35 4.89 17.92
N ILE A 144 -1.17 5.80 18.46
CA ILE A 144 -2.36 5.43 19.25
C ILE A 144 -3.36 4.59 18.42
N THR A 145 -3.50 4.86 17.11
CA THR A 145 -4.42 4.07 16.24
C THR A 145 -4.06 2.59 16.21
N VAL A 146 -2.77 2.27 16.24
CA VAL A 146 -2.25 0.90 16.14
C VAL A 146 -2.00 0.29 17.53
N VAL A 147 -2.40 1.00 18.60
CA VAL A 147 -2.10 0.61 20.00
C VAL A 147 -0.59 0.41 20.18
N GLY A 148 0.19 1.34 19.61
CA GLY A 148 1.65 1.38 19.73
C GLY A 148 2.12 1.82 21.11
N ASN A 149 3.44 1.91 21.27
CA ASN A 149 4.05 2.38 22.50
C ASN A 149 4.06 3.92 22.57
N TYR A 150 2.89 4.53 22.74
CA TYR A 150 2.79 5.97 22.95
C TYR A 150 2.95 6.29 24.45
N PRO A 151 3.64 7.38 24.81
CA PRO A 151 3.91 7.72 26.20
C PRO A 151 2.67 8.33 26.87
N TRP A 152 1.74 7.45 27.23
CA TRP A 152 0.47 7.73 27.91
C TRP A 152 0.67 8.41 29.27
N ASP A 153 1.68 7.96 30.02
CA ASP A 153 1.98 8.49 31.35
C ASP A 153 2.34 9.98 31.30
N SER A 154 2.93 10.45 30.19
CA SER A 154 3.22 11.87 29.97
C SER A 154 1.95 12.72 29.86
N LEU A 155 0.89 12.21 29.24
CA LEU A 155 -0.37 12.92 29.09
C LEU A 155 -1.10 13.09 30.43
N LEU A 156 -1.01 12.07 31.30
CA LEU A 156 -1.63 12.07 32.63
C LEU A 156 -1.09 13.17 33.56
N VAL A 157 0.17 13.56 33.39
CA VAL A 157 0.83 14.60 34.20
C VAL A 157 0.23 15.98 33.93
N ILE A 158 -0.27 16.23 32.71
CA ILE A 158 -0.82 17.53 32.32
C ILE A 158 -2.29 17.64 32.72
N ASP A 159 -3.12 16.75 32.18
CA ASP A 159 -4.55 16.72 32.47
C ASP A 159 -5.05 15.29 32.31
N ARG A 160 -5.23 14.63 33.45
CA ARG A 160 -5.71 13.24 33.52
C ARG A 160 -7.09 13.06 32.89
N ILE A 161 -8.01 13.99 33.11
CA ILE A 161 -9.40 13.84 32.65
C ILE A 161 -9.44 14.01 31.14
N MET A 162 -8.80 15.08 30.65
CA MET A 162 -8.77 15.36 29.21
C MET A 162 -7.99 14.28 28.46
N ALA A 163 -6.91 13.73 29.04
CA ALA A 163 -6.15 12.64 28.44
C ALA A 163 -7.00 11.37 28.29
N GLN A 164 -7.75 11.00 29.33
CA GLN A 164 -8.66 9.85 29.29
C GLN A 164 -9.77 10.03 28.26
N ILE A 165 -10.37 11.23 28.18
CA ILE A 165 -11.42 11.50 27.21
C ILE A 165 -10.88 11.47 25.79
N LEU A 166 -9.79 12.18 25.48
CA LEU A 166 -9.25 12.25 24.12
C LEU A 166 -8.70 10.92 23.65
N CYS A 167 -7.86 10.25 24.45
CA CYS A 167 -7.33 8.94 24.07
C CYS A 167 -8.43 7.88 24.00
N GLY A 168 -9.36 7.87 24.96
CA GLY A 168 -10.46 6.90 24.96
C GLY A 168 -11.39 7.06 23.76
N THR A 169 -11.80 8.29 23.45
CA THR A 169 -12.67 8.56 22.30
C THR A 169 -11.94 8.36 20.97
N TYR A 170 -10.66 8.78 20.87
CA TYR A 170 -9.87 8.54 19.67
C TYR A 170 -9.62 7.05 19.42
N LEU A 171 -9.31 6.27 20.46
CA LEU A 171 -9.14 4.82 20.34
C LEU A 171 -10.45 4.14 19.95
N ALA A 172 -11.58 4.53 20.54
CA ALA A 172 -12.88 4.00 20.15
C ALA A 172 -13.20 4.28 18.67
N VAL A 173 -12.96 5.51 18.19
CA VAL A 173 -13.22 5.86 16.78
C VAL A 173 -12.21 5.18 15.85
N SER A 174 -10.92 5.29 16.10
CA SER A 174 -9.87 4.81 15.19
C SER A 174 -9.71 3.28 15.24
N ALA A 175 -9.53 2.70 16.41
CA ALA A 175 -9.22 1.28 16.55
C ALA A 175 -10.48 0.40 16.50
N ILE A 176 -11.62 0.84 17.05
CA ILE A 176 -12.84 0.02 17.06
C ILE A 176 -13.68 0.28 15.81
N VAL A 177 -13.94 1.53 15.45
CA VAL A 177 -14.82 1.82 14.31
C VAL A 177 -14.04 1.77 12.99
N CYS A 178 -12.96 2.54 12.84
CA CYS A 178 -12.25 2.64 11.57
C CYS A 178 -11.55 1.33 11.19
N LEU A 179 -10.81 0.67 12.08
CA LEU A 179 -10.14 -0.60 11.72
C LEU A 179 -11.14 -1.71 11.36
N ASN A 180 -12.25 -1.85 12.09
CA ASN A 180 -13.26 -2.86 11.77
C ASN A 180 -13.95 -2.58 10.43
N LEU A 181 -14.26 -1.31 10.15
CA LEU A 181 -14.81 -0.91 8.85
C LEU A 181 -13.80 -1.15 7.72
N PHE A 182 -12.51 -0.85 7.96
CA PHE A 182 -11.44 -1.08 7.01
C PHE A 182 -11.31 -2.57 6.68
N ILE A 183 -11.28 -3.44 7.70
CA ILE A 183 -11.21 -4.90 7.51
C ILE A 183 -12.43 -5.40 6.72
N ALA A 184 -13.64 -4.92 7.06
CA ALA A 184 -14.85 -5.30 6.34
C ALA A 184 -14.80 -4.93 4.85
N LEU A 185 -14.39 -3.70 4.54
CA LEU A 185 -14.27 -3.19 3.17
C LEU A 185 -13.17 -3.92 2.37
N MET A 186 -12.05 -4.23 3.02
CA MET A 186 -10.96 -4.99 2.42
C MET A 186 -11.37 -6.44 2.17
N SER A 187 -12.14 -7.06 3.07
CA SER A 187 -12.66 -8.43 2.89
C SER A 187 -13.66 -8.51 1.74
N ASP A 188 -14.58 -7.56 1.63
CA ASP A 188 -15.55 -7.50 0.51
C ASP A 188 -14.83 -7.31 -0.83
N THR A 189 -13.86 -6.41 -0.87
CA THR A 189 -13.05 -6.15 -2.07
C THR A 189 -12.19 -7.34 -2.45
N PHE A 190 -11.56 -8.01 -1.47
CA PHE A 190 -10.77 -9.21 -1.68
C PHE A 190 -11.63 -10.28 -2.35
N GLN A 191 -12.80 -10.57 -1.79
CA GLN A 191 -13.70 -11.60 -2.31
C GLN A 191 -14.18 -11.26 -3.73
N ARG A 192 -14.67 -10.03 -3.93
CA ARG A 192 -15.14 -9.55 -5.24
C ARG A 192 -14.05 -9.65 -6.31
N VAL A 193 -12.83 -9.22 -6.02
CA VAL A 193 -11.74 -9.22 -7.01
C VAL A 193 -11.22 -10.63 -7.25
N TYR A 194 -11.15 -11.48 -6.23
CA TYR A 194 -10.76 -12.88 -6.37
C TYR A 194 -11.73 -13.66 -7.27
N ASP A 195 -13.03 -13.55 -7.00
CA ASP A 195 -14.06 -14.27 -7.75
C ASP A 195 -14.10 -13.80 -9.21
N ASN A 196 -13.96 -12.50 -9.46
CA ASN A 196 -13.85 -11.96 -10.82
C ASN A 196 -12.58 -12.42 -11.54
N ALA A 197 -11.44 -12.49 -10.85
CA ALA A 197 -10.19 -12.98 -11.44
C ALA A 197 -10.32 -14.46 -11.84
N ASN A 198 -10.90 -15.28 -10.96
CA ASN A 198 -11.13 -16.70 -11.24
C ASN A 198 -12.14 -16.90 -12.39
N ALA A 199 -13.27 -16.19 -12.37
CA ALA A 199 -14.28 -16.25 -13.43
C ALA A 199 -13.69 -15.83 -14.80
N ASN A 200 -12.91 -14.75 -14.84
CA ASN A 200 -12.24 -14.31 -16.06
C ASN A 200 -11.21 -15.33 -16.57
N ALA A 201 -10.46 -15.98 -15.68
CA ALA A 201 -9.50 -17.01 -16.07
C ALA A 201 -10.20 -18.25 -16.66
N VAL A 202 -11.31 -18.70 -16.04
CA VAL A 202 -12.13 -19.80 -16.58
C VAL A 202 -12.74 -19.41 -17.93
N MET A 203 -13.24 -18.19 -18.07
CA MET A 203 -13.80 -17.69 -19.33
C MET A 203 -12.73 -17.62 -20.44
N GLN A 204 -11.52 -17.17 -20.14
CA GLN A 204 -10.41 -17.16 -21.10
C GLN A 204 -10.01 -18.57 -21.54
N LYS A 205 -9.94 -19.52 -20.60
CA LYS A 205 -9.71 -20.94 -20.91
C LYS A 205 -10.81 -21.49 -21.83
N ALA A 206 -12.08 -21.24 -21.50
CA ALA A 206 -13.21 -21.67 -22.32
C ALA A 206 -13.22 -21.04 -23.72
N SER A 207 -12.96 -19.74 -23.83
CA SER A 207 -12.86 -19.05 -25.12
C SER A 207 -11.72 -19.58 -25.98
N THR A 208 -10.58 -19.90 -25.39
CA THR A 208 -9.44 -20.49 -26.10
C THR A 208 -9.79 -21.89 -26.62
N ILE A 209 -10.43 -22.72 -25.78
CA ILE A 209 -10.90 -24.06 -26.18
C ILE A 209 -11.89 -23.95 -27.34
N LEU A 210 -12.86 -23.03 -27.25
CA LEU A 210 -13.87 -22.83 -28.30
C LEU A 210 -13.24 -22.38 -29.62
N SER A 211 -12.28 -21.45 -29.57
CA SER A 211 -11.52 -21.01 -30.75
C SER A 211 -10.78 -22.17 -31.40
N LEU A 212 -10.09 -22.99 -30.60
CA LEU A 212 -9.41 -24.19 -31.09
C LEU A 212 -10.41 -25.17 -31.71
N GLU A 213 -11.60 -25.32 -31.11
CA GLU A 213 -12.64 -26.20 -31.64
C GLU A 213 -13.21 -25.72 -32.98
N THR A 214 -13.43 -24.41 -33.13
CA THR A 214 -13.89 -23.82 -34.40
C THR A 214 -12.84 -23.89 -35.50
N ASP A 215 -11.56 -23.84 -35.15
CA ASP A 215 -10.45 -23.95 -36.10
C ASP A 215 -10.16 -25.41 -36.53
N MET A 216 -10.73 -26.39 -35.82
CA MET A 216 -10.58 -27.81 -36.17
C MET A 216 -11.46 -28.23 -37.36
N SER A 217 -10.93 -29.12 -38.20
CA SER A 217 -11.73 -29.78 -39.23
C SER A 217 -12.77 -30.73 -38.63
N GLY A 218 -13.94 -30.87 -39.27
CA GLY A 218 -15.06 -31.66 -38.73
C GLY A 218 -14.68 -33.08 -38.29
N ARG A 219 -13.83 -33.79 -39.05
CA ARG A 219 -13.32 -35.12 -38.66
C ARG A 219 -12.50 -35.12 -37.36
N ARG A 220 -11.68 -34.09 -37.12
CA ARG A 220 -10.88 -33.96 -35.88
C ARG A 220 -11.77 -33.60 -34.70
N ARG A 221 -12.77 -32.74 -34.92
CA ARG A 221 -13.76 -32.38 -33.90
C ARG A 221 -14.55 -33.59 -33.43
N ASP A 222 -15.05 -34.41 -34.37
CA ASP A 222 -15.80 -35.62 -34.05
C ASP A 222 -14.95 -36.65 -33.29
N MET A 223 -13.69 -36.84 -33.71
CA MET A 223 -12.75 -37.72 -33.00
C MET A 223 -12.48 -37.24 -31.57
N PHE A 224 -12.28 -35.92 -31.39
CA PHE A 224 -12.06 -35.32 -30.08
C PHE A 224 -13.27 -35.47 -29.16
N MET A 225 -14.48 -35.18 -29.65
CA MET A 225 -15.72 -35.35 -28.87
C MET A 225 -15.94 -36.82 -28.50
N ASN A 226 -15.68 -37.75 -29.42
CA ASN A 226 -15.81 -39.17 -29.13
C ASN A 226 -14.81 -39.64 -28.05
N HIS A 227 -13.60 -39.08 -28.03
CA HIS A 227 -12.62 -39.33 -26.98
C HIS A 227 -13.08 -38.78 -25.62
N ILE A 228 -13.63 -37.56 -25.56
CA ILE A 228 -14.19 -37.01 -24.32
C ILE A 228 -15.30 -37.91 -23.79
N HIS A 229 -16.25 -38.33 -24.63
CA HIS A 229 -17.37 -39.17 -24.22
C HIS A 229 -16.97 -40.57 -23.76
N THR A 230 -15.92 -41.16 -24.33
CA THR A 230 -15.50 -42.53 -24.00
C THR A 230 -14.45 -42.61 -22.89
N SER A 231 -13.62 -41.59 -22.72
CA SER A 231 -12.46 -41.63 -21.81
C SER A 231 -12.49 -40.60 -20.68
N CYS A 232 -13.32 -39.56 -20.78
CA CYS A 232 -13.33 -38.45 -19.82
C CYS A 232 -14.70 -38.16 -19.19
N ALA A 233 -15.77 -38.83 -19.64
CA ALA A 233 -17.07 -38.76 -18.96
C ALA A 233 -16.95 -39.48 -17.61
N PRO A 234 -17.32 -38.83 -16.49
CA PRO A 234 -17.41 -39.52 -15.21
C PRO A 234 -18.52 -40.58 -15.29
N GLU A 235 -18.24 -41.79 -14.79
CA GLU A 235 -19.27 -42.83 -14.55
C GLU A 235 -20.34 -42.34 -13.55
#